data_AF-A0A8W8M358-F1
#
_entry.id   AF-A0A8W8M358-F1
#
_cell.length_a   1.000
_cell.length_b   1.000
_cell.length_c   1.000
_cell.angle_alpha   90.00
_cell.angle_beta   90.00
_cell.angle_gamma   90.00
#
_symmetry.space_group_name_H-M   'P 1'
#
loop_
_entity.id
_entity.type
_entity.pdbx_description
1 polymer ?
#
loop_
_entity_poly.entity_id
_entity_poly.type
_entity_poly.pdbx_seq_one_letter_code
_entity_poly.pdbx_strand_id
1 'polypeptide(L)'
;MPNIVVPVLRAQAEVWKSDFDAERDSRERLHAEKSQLENELKQLQLRNQQLLDEMENFSKRQFQEMQQRHANQGFQHSLQQHLRVGQQNHGSPYQPPTYTTQSYPGPAAGAGAVYDNRSTNMTMGQSHGGSQEGEELQQFECPKCNQTCPDMDTLQIHVLDCIDQDMT
;
A
#
# COMPACT_ATOMS: atom_id res chain seq x y z
N MET A 1 -23.86 22.23 -68.31
CA MET A 1 -23.07 22.22 -67.07
C MET A 1 -22.52 20.81 -66.88
N PRO A 2 -21.19 20.61 -66.77
CA PRO A 2 -20.63 19.28 -66.50
C PRO A 2 -21.14 18.75 -65.16
N ASN A 3 -21.38 17.44 -65.06
CA ASN A 3 -21.93 16.80 -63.87
C ASN A 3 -20.85 16.67 -62.79
N ILE A 4 -20.76 17.68 -61.92
CA ILE A 4 -19.77 17.78 -60.83
C ILE A 4 -20.09 16.88 -59.62
N VAL A 5 -21.27 16.27 -59.57
CA VAL A 5 -21.73 15.51 -58.39
C VAL A 5 -21.01 14.17 -58.28
N VAL A 6 -20.76 13.50 -59.42
CA VAL A 6 -20.14 12.16 -59.44
C VAL A 6 -18.69 12.17 -58.90
N PRO A 7 -17.80 13.10 -59.30
CA PRO A 7 -16.46 13.19 -58.72
C PRO A 7 -16.46 13.46 -57.21
N VAL A 8 -17.37 14.33 -56.73
CA VAL A 8 -17.48 14.67 -55.30
C VAL A 8 -17.89 13.46 -54.48
N LEU A 9 -18.90 12.70 -54.92
CA LEU A 9 -19.33 11.49 -54.20
C LEU A 9 -18.25 10.42 -54.15
N ARG A 10 -17.46 10.28 -55.23
CA ARG A 10 -16.32 9.36 -55.24
C ARG A 10 -15.26 9.78 -54.21
N ALA A 11 -14.88 11.06 -54.21
CA ALA A 11 -13.93 11.59 -53.24
C ALA A 11 -14.43 11.41 -51.80
N GLN A 12 -15.74 11.60 -51.56
CA GLN A 12 -16.32 11.39 -50.24
C GLN A 12 -16.23 9.92 -49.78
N ALA A 13 -16.48 8.97 -50.68
CA ALA A 13 -16.35 7.54 -50.39
C ALA A 13 -14.90 7.15 -50.09
N GLU A 14 -13.93 7.73 -50.80
CA GLU A 14 -12.50 7.52 -50.57
C GLU A 14 -12.07 8.06 -49.20
N VAL A 15 -12.50 9.27 -48.82
CA VAL A 15 -12.24 9.85 -47.50
C VAL A 15 -12.82 8.99 -46.39
N TRP A 16 -14.10 8.61 -46.50
CA TRP A 16 -14.73 7.76 -45.49
C TRP A 16 -14.07 6.40 -45.33
N LYS A 17 -13.63 5.80 -46.44
CA LYS A 17 -12.89 4.54 -46.37
C LYS A 17 -11.56 4.73 -45.65
N SER A 18 -10.81 5.78 -45.97
CA SER A 18 -9.55 6.10 -45.31
C SER A 18 -9.75 6.33 -43.80
N ASP A 19 -10.76 7.10 -43.42
CA ASP A 19 -11.08 7.39 -42.02
C ASP A 19 -11.49 6.12 -41.26
N PHE A 20 -12.29 5.27 -41.90
CA PHE A 20 -12.68 3.98 -41.34
C PHE A 20 -11.49 3.04 -41.13
N ASP A 21 -10.60 2.94 -42.12
CA ASP A 21 -9.39 2.12 -42.01
C ASP A 21 -8.46 2.65 -40.90
N ALA A 22 -8.29 3.98 -40.80
CA ALA A 22 -7.50 4.59 -39.74
C ALA A 22 -8.09 4.35 -38.34
N GLU A 23 -9.41 4.50 -38.18
CA GLU A 23 -10.11 4.22 -36.92
C GLU A 23 -10.01 2.74 -36.54
N ARG A 24 -10.16 1.82 -37.50
CA ARG A 24 -9.99 0.38 -37.27
C ARG A 24 -8.57 0.10 -36.77
N ASP A 25 -7.54 0.57 -37.48
CA ASP A 25 -6.15 0.33 -37.13
C ASP A 25 -5.82 0.91 -35.73
N SER A 26 -6.38 2.08 -35.40
CA SER A 26 -6.28 2.69 -34.06
C SER A 26 -6.91 1.78 -32.99
N ARG A 27 -8.13 1.29 -33.23
CA ARG A 27 -8.83 0.39 -32.32
C ARG A 27 -8.13 -0.94 -32.12
N GLU A 28 -7.59 -1.52 -33.18
CA GLU A 28 -6.84 -2.77 -33.11
C GLU A 28 -5.59 -2.61 -32.24
N ARG A 29 -4.86 -1.49 -32.39
CA ARG A 29 -3.70 -1.18 -31.53
C ARG A 29 -4.11 -1.02 -30.07
N LEU A 30 -5.17 -0.26 -29.79
CA LEU A 30 -5.65 -0.07 -28.42
C LEU A 30 -6.08 -1.40 -27.80
N HIS A 31 -6.78 -2.25 -28.56
CA HIS A 31 -7.15 -3.59 -28.11
C HIS A 31 -5.93 -4.47 -27.82
N ALA A 32 -4.90 -4.42 -28.67
CA ALA A 32 -3.66 -5.15 -28.47
C ALA A 32 -2.94 -4.68 -27.19
N GLU A 33 -2.80 -3.38 -26.98
CA GLU A 33 -2.18 -2.80 -25.78
C GLU A 33 -2.99 -3.14 -24.52
N LYS A 34 -4.32 -3.02 -24.55
CA LYS A 34 -5.19 -3.41 -23.45
C LYS A 34 -4.99 -4.88 -23.07
N SER A 35 -4.96 -5.77 -24.07
CA SER A 35 -4.73 -7.20 -23.85
C SER A 35 -3.35 -7.48 -23.23
N GLN A 36 -2.32 -6.75 -23.68
CA GLN A 36 -0.98 -6.85 -23.10
C GLN A 36 -0.96 -6.40 -21.64
N LEU A 37 -1.51 -5.23 -21.31
CA LEU A 37 -1.56 -4.71 -19.94
C LEU A 37 -2.37 -5.62 -19.01
N GLU A 38 -3.48 -6.19 -19.48
CA GLU A 38 -4.26 -7.17 -18.72
C GLU A 38 -3.44 -8.44 -18.40
N ASN A 39 -2.58 -8.89 -19.33
CA ASN A 39 -1.70 -10.03 -19.10
C ASN A 39 -0.58 -9.69 -18.11
N GLU A 40 0.06 -8.52 -18.25
CA GLU A 40 1.09 -8.05 -17.33
C GLU A 40 0.55 -7.89 -15.90
N LEU A 41 -0.66 -7.32 -15.75
CA LEU A 41 -1.32 -7.20 -14.45
C LEU A 41 -1.55 -8.56 -13.80
N LYS A 42 -2.07 -9.53 -14.56
CA LYS A 42 -2.27 -10.90 -14.07
C LYS A 42 -0.96 -11.55 -13.63
N GLN A 43 0.12 -11.35 -14.41
CA GLN A 43 1.44 -11.88 -14.07
C GLN A 43 1.99 -11.26 -12.78
N LEU A 44 1.87 -9.93 -12.62
CA LEU A 44 2.30 -9.24 -11.41
C LEU A 44 1.51 -9.67 -10.19
N GLN A 45 0.18 -9.80 -10.32
CA GLN A 45 -0.68 -10.32 -9.25
C GLN A 45 -0.27 -11.74 -8.86
N LEU A 46 -0.02 -12.62 -9.84
CA LEU A 46 0.46 -13.98 -9.57
C LEU A 46 1.81 -13.98 -8.85
N ARG A 47 2.75 -13.13 -9.27
CA ARG A 47 4.06 -13.05 -8.62
C ARG A 47 3.97 -12.49 -7.19
N ASN A 48 3.09 -11.51 -6.97
CA ASN A 48 2.85 -10.96 -5.64
C ASN A 48 2.27 -12.05 -4.71
N GLN A 49 1.26 -12.79 -5.19
CA GLN A 49 0.67 -13.92 -4.46
C GLN A 49 1.74 -14.97 -4.11
N GLN A 50 2.59 -15.34 -5.06
CA GLN A 50 3.69 -16.29 -4.81
C GLN A 50 4.65 -15.80 -3.73
N LEU A 51 5.02 -14.52 -3.74
CA LEU A 51 5.91 -13.95 -2.72
C LEU A 51 5.26 -13.94 -1.33
N LEU A 52 3.97 -13.62 -1.25
CA LEU A 52 3.21 -13.69 0.00
C LEU A 52 3.19 -15.13 0.55
N ASP A 53 2.94 -16.12 -0.32
CA ASP A 53 2.95 -17.53 0.05
C ASP A 53 4.36 -17.98 0.48
N GLU A 54 5.41 -17.54 -0.21
CA GLU A 54 6.82 -17.80 0.15
C GLU A 54 7.15 -17.24 1.55
N MET A 55 6.72 -16.01 1.84
CA MET A 55 6.89 -15.37 3.15
C MET A 55 6.12 -16.11 4.25
N GLU A 56 4.86 -16.47 4.01
CA GLU A 56 4.05 -17.22 4.98
C GLU A 56 4.68 -18.59 5.27
N ASN A 57 5.14 -19.29 4.24
CA ASN A 57 5.81 -20.57 4.37
C ASN A 57 7.16 -20.46 5.07
N PHE A 58 7.90 -19.37 4.87
CA PHE A 58 9.13 -19.11 5.62
C PHE A 58 8.83 -18.87 7.10
N SER A 59 7.85 -18.01 7.42
CA SER A 59 7.42 -17.73 8.79
C SER A 59 6.95 -18.99 9.53
N LYS A 60 6.09 -19.80 8.89
CA LYS A 60 5.63 -21.09 9.42
C LYS A 60 6.80 -22.03 9.71
N ARG A 61 7.76 -22.16 8.79
CA ARG A 61 8.94 -23.02 8.97
C ARG A 61 9.82 -22.53 10.13
N GLN A 62 10.11 -21.24 10.20
CA GLN A 62 10.88 -20.65 11.30
C GLN A 62 10.22 -20.89 12.66
N PHE A 63 8.89 -20.71 12.73
CA PHE A 63 8.13 -20.95 13.95
C PHE A 63 8.12 -22.44 14.37
N GLN A 64 7.94 -23.36 13.42
CA GLN A 64 8.02 -24.80 13.67
C GLN A 64 9.41 -25.22 14.14
N GLU A 65 10.48 -24.69 13.55
CA GLU A 65 11.85 -24.96 13.96
C GLU A 65 12.11 -24.49 15.41
N MET A 66 11.64 -23.28 15.76
CA MET A 66 11.71 -22.75 17.12
C MET A 66 10.97 -23.67 18.12
N GLN A 67 9.73 -24.07 17.79
CA GLN A 67 8.98 -25.01 18.63
C GLN A 67 9.70 -26.35 18.81
N GLN A 68 10.30 -26.91 17.75
CA GLN A 68 11.02 -28.20 17.84
C GLN A 68 12.23 -28.12 18.77
N ARG A 69 13.01 -27.03 18.69
CA ARG A 69 14.16 -26.80 19.58
C ARG A 69 13.74 -26.68 21.04
N HIS A 70 12.62 -26.00 21.31
CA HIS A 70 12.12 -25.80 22.68
C HIS A 70 11.30 -26.96 23.24
N ALA A 71 10.60 -27.74 22.39
CA ALA A 71 9.87 -28.94 22.82
C ALA A 71 10.81 -30.02 23.40
N ASN A 72 12.04 -30.13 22.87
CA ASN A 72 13.05 -31.05 23.41
C ASN A 72 13.74 -30.54 24.69
N GLN A 73 13.78 -29.22 24.94
CA GLN A 73 14.37 -28.63 26.16
C GLN A 73 13.34 -28.46 27.31
N GLY A 74 12.06 -28.29 26.99
CA GLY A 74 10.99 -28.08 27.97
C GLY A 74 10.72 -29.28 28.89
N PHE A 75 11.09 -30.50 28.45
CA PHE A 75 10.97 -31.70 29.28
C PHE A 75 12.13 -31.90 30.27
N GLN A 76 13.28 -31.22 30.09
CA GLN A 76 14.41 -31.33 31.01
C GLN A 76 14.51 -30.14 31.98
N HIS A 77 14.10 -28.93 31.58
CA HIS A 77 14.28 -27.73 32.41
C HIS A 77 13.31 -27.61 33.60
N SER A 78 12.15 -28.29 33.57
CA SER A 78 11.16 -28.24 34.65
C SER A 78 11.48 -29.16 35.84
N LEU A 79 12.42 -30.11 35.69
CA LEU A 79 12.83 -31.02 36.76
C LEU A 79 14.06 -30.54 37.55
N GLN A 80 14.70 -29.42 37.15
CA GLN A 80 15.96 -28.97 37.78
C GLN A 80 15.87 -27.63 38.52
N GLN A 81 14.74 -26.91 38.44
CA GLN A 81 14.61 -25.55 38.99
C GLN A 81 13.91 -25.44 40.36
N HIS A 82 13.74 -26.53 41.13
CA HIS A 82 13.06 -26.47 42.44
C HIS A 82 13.98 -26.62 43.67
N LEU A 83 15.31 -26.46 43.57
CA LEU A 83 16.22 -26.78 44.69
C LEU A 83 17.34 -25.78 45.00
N ARG A 84 17.27 -24.50 44.62
CA ARG A 84 18.31 -23.54 45.02
C ARG A 84 17.79 -22.23 45.64
N VAL A 85 17.87 -22.24 46.97
CA VAL A 85 18.39 -21.19 47.85
C VAL A 85 17.41 -20.09 48.29
N GLY A 86 17.05 -20.16 49.58
CA GLY A 86 16.55 -19.04 50.35
C GLY A 86 17.67 -18.15 50.89
N GLN A 87 17.26 -16.99 51.43
CA GLN A 87 18.04 -16.03 52.21
C GLN A 87 19.17 -15.29 51.44
N GLN A 88 19.02 -13.97 51.23
CA GLN A 88 19.56 -12.88 52.06
C GLN A 88 19.48 -11.54 51.31
N ASN A 89 19.20 -10.49 52.09
CA ASN A 89 18.97 -9.09 51.74
C ASN A 89 20.30 -8.35 51.41
N HIS A 90 20.17 -7.12 50.87
CA HIS A 90 21.09 -5.96 50.80
C HIS A 90 21.87 -5.69 49.49
N GLY A 91 21.52 -4.58 48.82
CA GLY A 91 22.52 -3.73 48.14
C GLY A 91 22.14 -3.07 46.79
N SER A 92 21.61 -1.84 46.87
CA SER A 92 21.72 -0.74 45.89
C SER A 92 20.76 -0.67 44.66
N PRO A 93 20.07 0.47 44.45
CA PRO A 93 19.14 0.67 43.34
C PRO A 93 19.87 1.21 42.10
N TYR A 94 19.96 0.40 41.05
CA TYR A 94 20.16 0.94 39.70
C TYR A 94 18.80 1.31 39.13
N GLN A 95 18.54 2.61 38.97
CA GLN A 95 17.46 3.13 38.13
C GLN A 95 17.90 3.06 36.66
N PRO A 96 17.21 2.31 35.79
CA PRO A 96 17.39 2.45 34.35
C PRO A 96 16.75 3.77 33.87
N PRO A 97 17.28 4.43 32.83
CA PRO A 97 16.69 5.63 32.27
C PRO A 97 15.29 5.30 31.72
N THR A 98 14.28 6.00 32.22
CA THR A 98 12.92 5.93 31.70
C THR A 98 12.87 6.65 30.35
N TYR A 99 13.03 5.90 29.26
CA TYR A 99 12.42 6.30 28.01
C TYR A 99 10.97 5.82 28.06
N THR A 100 10.05 6.77 28.03
CA THR A 100 8.62 6.51 27.93
C THR A 100 8.34 5.77 26.63
N THR A 101 8.23 4.45 26.71
CA THR A 101 7.67 3.65 25.62
C THR A 101 6.16 3.70 25.80
N GLN A 102 5.48 4.56 25.04
CA GLN A 102 4.03 4.48 24.93
C GLN A 102 3.69 3.13 24.28
N SER A 103 2.88 2.39 25.01
CA SER A 103 2.26 1.12 24.68
C SER A 103 1.36 1.25 23.45
N TYR A 104 1.73 0.59 22.35
CA TYR A 104 0.80 0.31 21.26
C TYR A 104 0.12 -1.03 21.51
N PRO A 105 -1.22 -1.06 21.64
CA PRO A 105 -1.99 -2.28 21.53
C PRO A 105 -2.03 -2.69 20.06
N GLY A 106 -1.54 -3.88 19.73
CA GLY A 106 -1.72 -4.45 18.39
C GLY A 106 -3.15 -4.95 18.18
N PRO A 107 -3.69 -4.90 16.95
CA PRO A 107 -4.71 -5.83 16.49
C PRO A 107 -4.00 -6.95 15.70
N ALA A 108 -4.15 -8.20 16.10
CA ALA A 108 -5.29 -9.06 15.75
C ALA A 108 -5.44 -9.23 14.23
N ALA A 109 -5.11 -10.45 13.80
CA ALA A 109 -5.36 -11.08 12.52
C ALA A 109 -6.52 -10.50 11.69
N GLY A 110 -6.27 -10.32 10.39
CA GLY A 110 -7.30 -10.45 9.37
C GLY A 110 -7.24 -9.41 8.24
N ALA A 111 -7.22 -9.94 7.02
CA ALA A 111 -7.76 -9.34 5.79
C ALA A 111 -7.02 -8.13 5.16
N GLY A 112 -6.22 -8.46 4.14
CA GLY A 112 -6.26 -7.85 2.81
C GLY A 112 -6.24 -6.32 2.69
N ALA A 113 -5.05 -5.74 2.55
CA ALA A 113 -4.89 -4.39 2.01
C ALA A 113 -4.44 -4.46 0.55
N VAL A 114 -5.33 -4.05 -0.34
CA VAL A 114 -5.03 -3.74 -1.75
C VAL A 114 -4.26 -2.44 -1.77
N TYR A 115 -3.03 -2.42 -2.28
CA TYR A 115 -2.34 -1.17 -2.57
C TYR A 115 -2.68 -0.76 -4.02
N ASP A 116 -3.33 0.40 -4.16
CA ASP A 116 -3.42 1.11 -5.43
C ASP A 116 -2.33 2.20 -5.42
N ASN A 117 -1.37 2.11 -6.33
CA ASN A 117 -0.29 3.07 -6.49
C ASN A 117 -0.51 3.84 -7.78
N ARG A 118 -1.19 4.99 -7.66
CA ARG A 118 -1.25 5.97 -8.73
C ARG A 118 -0.21 7.06 -8.48
N SER A 119 0.98 6.83 -9.02
CA SER A 119 2.04 7.83 -9.15
C SER A 119 1.61 8.94 -10.12
N THR A 120 1.53 10.17 -9.63
CA THR A 120 1.35 11.39 -10.43
C THR A 120 2.72 12.02 -10.71
N ASN A 121 2.90 12.51 -11.94
CA ASN A 121 4.12 13.07 -12.52
C ASN A 121 4.88 14.09 -11.63
N MET A 122 6.18 13.86 -11.47
CA MET A 122 7.16 14.88 -11.08
C MET A 122 7.45 15.80 -12.27
N THR A 123 7.17 17.10 -12.10
CA THR A 123 7.60 18.16 -13.02
C THR A 123 8.55 19.07 -12.26
N MET A 124 9.77 19.25 -12.76
CA MET A 124 10.82 20.09 -12.17
C MET A 124 10.40 21.56 -12.02
N GLY A 125 10.72 22.15 -10.88
CA GLY A 125 10.66 23.60 -10.65
C GLY A 125 11.57 24.04 -9.50
N GLN A 126 12.79 24.47 -9.87
CA GLN A 126 13.61 25.52 -9.26
C GLN A 126 14.07 25.42 -7.79
N SER A 127 15.38 25.24 -7.65
CA SER A 127 16.17 25.53 -6.46
C SER A 127 16.03 26.99 -6.01
N HIS A 128 15.58 27.19 -4.78
CA HIS A 128 15.93 28.33 -3.94
C HIS A 128 16.44 27.77 -2.61
N GLY A 129 17.65 28.18 -2.23
CA GLY A 129 18.26 27.80 -0.95
C GLY A 129 17.67 28.60 0.21
N GLY A 130 17.80 28.04 1.41
CA GLY A 130 17.47 28.73 2.66
C GLY A 130 17.19 27.74 3.78
N SER A 131 18.18 27.55 4.65
CA SER A 131 18.06 26.84 5.92
C SER A 131 16.99 27.50 6.81
N GLN A 132 16.05 26.73 7.35
CA GLN A 132 15.33 27.07 8.59
C GLN A 132 14.61 25.85 9.14
N GLU A 133 15.05 25.41 10.32
CA GLU A 133 14.34 24.51 11.21
C GLU A 133 13.10 25.23 11.74
N GLY A 134 11.94 24.60 11.57
CA GLY A 134 10.67 24.99 12.15
C GLY A 134 9.71 23.84 11.90
N GLU A 135 9.40 23.06 12.93
CA GLU A 135 8.35 22.05 12.91
C GLU A 135 7.00 22.76 12.74
N GLU A 136 6.69 23.15 11.50
CA GLU A 136 5.37 23.59 11.11
C GLU A 136 4.52 22.32 11.06
N LEU A 137 3.91 21.99 12.20
CA LEU A 137 2.87 20.97 12.30
C LEU A 137 1.81 21.35 11.26
N GLN A 138 1.86 20.72 10.09
CA GLN A 138 0.91 20.93 9.01
C GLN A 138 -0.48 20.67 9.60
N GLN A 139 -1.26 21.72 9.76
CA GLN A 139 -2.62 21.63 10.30
C GLN A 139 -3.48 20.94 9.24
N PHE A 140 -3.89 19.70 9.50
CA PHE A 140 -4.69 18.91 8.57
C PHE A 140 -6.17 19.18 8.82
N GLU A 141 -6.92 19.62 7.81
CA GLU A 141 -8.34 19.98 7.97
C GLU A 141 -9.24 19.14 7.06
N CYS A 142 -10.35 18.66 7.62
CA CYS A 142 -11.38 17.93 6.87
C CYS A 142 -12.13 18.87 5.94
N PRO A 143 -12.13 18.64 4.62
CA PRO A 143 -12.80 19.53 3.67
C PRO A 143 -14.33 19.53 3.79
N LYS A 144 -14.92 18.57 4.53
CA LYS A 144 -16.39 18.47 4.71
C LYS A 144 -16.90 19.28 5.90
N CYS A 145 -16.24 19.16 7.05
CA CYS A 145 -16.69 19.78 8.31
C CYS A 145 -15.69 20.80 8.88
N ASN A 146 -14.57 21.01 8.19
CA ASN A 146 -13.47 21.89 8.57
C ASN A 146 -12.85 21.55 9.94
N GLN A 147 -12.95 20.30 10.37
CA GLN A 147 -12.35 19.81 11.60
C GLN A 147 -10.84 19.69 11.43
N THR A 148 -10.11 20.28 12.37
CA THR A 148 -8.66 20.19 12.47
C THR A 148 -8.22 18.89 13.12
N CYS A 149 -7.23 18.25 12.51
CA CYS A 149 -6.64 16.99 12.92
C CYS A 149 -5.13 17.19 13.15
N PRO A 150 -4.56 16.54 14.18
CA PRO A 150 -3.15 16.70 14.55
C PRO A 150 -2.18 16.06 13.56
N ASP A 151 -2.66 15.13 12.72
CA ASP A 151 -1.88 14.41 11.73
C ASP A 151 -2.77 13.90 10.57
N MET A 152 -2.14 13.46 9.49
CA MET A 152 -2.80 13.02 8.27
C MET A 152 -3.61 11.72 8.45
N ASP A 153 -3.17 10.78 9.29
CA ASP A 153 -3.88 9.51 9.49
C ASP A 153 -5.20 9.75 10.24
N THR A 154 -5.16 10.61 11.26
CA THR A 154 -6.37 11.06 11.97
C THR A 154 -7.34 11.78 11.02
N LEU A 155 -6.83 12.60 10.10
CA LEU A 155 -7.66 13.25 9.08
C LEU A 155 -8.29 12.24 8.12
N GLN A 156 -7.53 11.24 7.64
CA GLN A 156 -8.03 10.25 6.69
C GLN A 156 -9.17 9.42 7.27
N ILE A 157 -9.02 8.94 8.51
CA ILE A 157 -10.08 8.22 9.23
C ILE A 157 -11.31 9.11 9.38
N HIS A 158 -11.11 10.35 9.81
CA HIS A 158 -12.20 11.29 10.01
C HIS A 158 -12.94 11.61 8.69
N VAL A 159 -12.23 11.83 7.59
CA VAL A 159 -12.82 12.14 6.28
C VAL A 159 -13.67 10.98 5.77
N LEU A 160 -13.19 9.74 5.94
CA LEU A 160 -13.95 8.53 5.59
C LEU A 160 -15.26 8.46 6.39
N ASP A 161 -15.18 8.57 7.71
CA ASP A 161 -16.36 8.54 8.58
C ASP A 161 -17.32 9.72 8.32
N CYS A 162 -16.77 10.91 8.03
CA CYS A 162 -17.55 12.13 7.82
C CYS A 162 -18.29 12.11 6.48
N ILE A 163 -17.71 11.55 5.42
CA ILE A 163 -18.38 11.38 4.12
C ILE A 163 -19.51 10.35 4.22
N ASP A 164 -19.31 9.26 4.95
CA ASP A 164 -20.28 8.17 5.06
C ASP A 164 -21.53 8.54 5.90
N GLN A 165 -21.42 9.50 6.83
CA GLN A 165 -22.53 9.99 7.67
C GLN A 165 -23.61 10.80 6.91
N ASP A 166 -23.43 11.13 5.63
CA ASP A 166 -24.46 11.80 4.79
C ASP A 166 -25.44 10.83 4.09
N MET A 167 -25.23 9.51 4.22
CA MET A 167 -26.03 8.48 3.54
C MET A 167 -27.09 7.82 4.44
N THR A 168 -27.40 8.42 5.59
CA THR A 168 -28.50 8.04 6.51
C THR A 168 -29.23 9.27 6.99
#